data_AF-A0A2V9ZMG3-F1
#
_entry.id   AF-A0A2V9ZMG3-F1
#
_cell.length_a   1.000
_cell.length_b   1.000
_cell.length_c   1.000
_cell.angle_alpha   90.00
_cell.angle_beta   90.00
_cell.angle_gamma   90.00
#
_symmetry.space_group_name_H-M   'P 1'
#
loop_
_entity.id
_entity.type
_entity.pdbx_description
1 polymer ?
#
loop_
_entity_poly.entity_id
_entity_poly.type
_entity_poly.pdbx_seq_one_letter_code
_entity_poly.pdbx_strand_id
1 'polypeptide(L)'
;MAAGLYWEWMVRKGREDGRTLGDDYIEVRFEELVSEPRTTLAKLSHFIEHDLDYDHIQKIGIGSVSEPNTSFKGKSGTEKFNPLGRWKQGFSQENLVIFEGLVGQTLEELGYPLATTDRKQLSRSELKRMRSTYLKYFNSKLYLKT
;
A
#
# COMPACT_ATOMS: atom_id res chain seq x y z
N MET A 1 -4.91 -14.29 -2.57
CA MET A 1 -6.20 -13.75 -2.08
C MET A 1 -6.19 -13.42 -0.59
N ALA A 2 -5.91 -14.37 0.32
CA ALA A 2 -5.82 -14.08 1.76
C ALA A 2 -4.83 -12.94 2.11
N ALA A 3 -3.71 -12.86 1.38
CA ALA A 3 -2.75 -11.76 1.52
C ALA A 3 -3.37 -10.37 1.27
N GLY A 4 -4.34 -10.25 0.35
CA GLY A 4 -5.05 -8.99 0.12
C GLY A 4 -5.90 -8.57 1.31
N LEU A 5 -6.66 -9.51 1.88
CA LEU A 5 -7.43 -9.25 3.10
C LEU A 5 -6.53 -8.94 4.30
N TYR A 6 -5.35 -9.56 4.37
CA TYR A 6 -4.37 -9.26 5.41
C TYR A 6 -3.79 -7.85 5.24
N TRP A 7 -3.41 -7.46 4.01
CA TRP A 7 -3.00 -6.09 3.69
C TRP A 7 -4.07 -5.08 4.13
N GLU A 8 -5.31 -5.30 3.74
CA GLU A 8 -6.41 -4.39 4.07
C GLU A 8 -6.61 -4.30 5.58
N TRP A 9 -6.59 -5.43 6.28
CA TRP A 9 -6.71 -5.48 7.73
C TRP A 9 -5.60 -4.67 8.41
N MET A 10 -4.34 -4.84 7.99
CA MET A 10 -3.19 -4.07 8.50
C MET A 10 -3.34 -2.57 8.22
N VAL A 11 -3.72 -2.18 7.00
CA VAL A 11 -3.91 -0.76 6.64
C VAL A 11 -5.03 -0.16 7.49
N ARG A 12 -6.17 -0.82 7.61
CA ARG A 12 -7.29 -0.30 8.42
C ARG A 12 -6.90 -0.17 9.88
N LYS A 13 -6.18 -1.16 10.45
CA LYS A 13 -5.69 -1.09 11.83
C LYS A 13 -4.71 0.06 12.04
N GLY A 14 -3.70 0.19 11.19
CA GLY A 14 -2.75 1.30 11.26
C GLY A 14 -3.41 2.68 11.17
N ARG A 15 -4.45 2.82 10.34
CA ARG A 15 -5.22 4.07 10.25
C ARG A 15 -6.14 4.30 11.45
N GLU A 16 -6.77 3.25 11.96
CA GLU A 16 -7.58 3.31 13.19
C GLU A 16 -6.72 3.75 14.38
N ASP A 17 -5.55 3.13 14.56
CA ASP A 17 -4.61 3.46 15.63
C ASP A 17 -3.97 4.84 15.39
N GLY A 18 -3.58 5.16 14.16
CA GLY A 18 -3.02 6.46 13.79
C GLY A 18 -3.96 7.63 14.09
N ARG A 19 -5.28 7.47 13.91
CA ARG A 19 -6.26 8.49 14.31
C ARG A 19 -6.26 8.79 15.80
N THR A 20 -5.86 7.84 16.65
CA THR A 20 -5.76 8.07 18.10
C THR A 20 -4.57 8.95 18.47
N LEU A 21 -3.57 9.05 17.59
CA LEU A 21 -2.39 9.89 17.75
C LEU A 21 -2.61 11.33 17.28
N GLY A 22 -3.69 11.60 16.53
CA GLY A 22 -4.02 12.95 16.06
C GLY A 22 -2.91 13.56 15.21
N ASP A 23 -2.40 14.72 15.63
CA ASP A 23 -1.37 15.47 14.90
C ASP A 23 0.01 14.78 14.93
N ASP A 24 0.21 13.74 15.75
CA ASP A 24 1.42 12.92 15.79
C ASP A 24 1.38 11.76 14.76
N TYR A 25 0.48 11.82 13.78
CA TYR A 25 0.33 10.83 12.72
C TYR A 25 0.16 11.45 11.34
N ILE A 26 0.92 10.94 10.36
CA ILE A 26 0.80 11.34 8.95
C ILE A 26 0.75 10.10 8.04
N GLU A 27 -0.16 10.13 7.06
CA GLU A 27 -0.23 9.15 5.97
C GLU A 27 0.54 9.67 4.75
N VAL A 28 1.43 8.85 4.19
CA VAL A 28 2.16 9.16 2.96
C VAL A 28 1.83 8.14 1.89
N ARG A 29 1.40 8.61 0.72
CA ARG A 29 1.18 7.75 -0.44
C ARG A 29 2.51 7.41 -1.08
N PHE A 30 2.77 6.12 -1.23
CA PHE A 30 3.98 5.64 -1.89
C PHE A 30 4.12 6.19 -3.31
N GLU A 31 3.00 6.29 -4.03
CA GLU A 31 2.99 6.85 -5.38
C GLU A 31 3.49 8.29 -5.41
N GLU A 32 3.03 9.13 -4.47
CA GLU A 32 3.44 10.54 -4.37
C GLU A 32 4.90 10.67 -3.93
N LEU A 33 5.36 9.83 -3.01
CA LEU A 33 6.75 9.81 -2.59
C LEU A 33 7.69 9.47 -3.76
N VAL A 34 7.28 8.56 -4.64
CA VAL A 34 8.09 8.17 -5.81
C VAL A 34 8.02 9.20 -6.92
N SER A 35 6.84 9.77 -7.22
CA SER A 35 6.66 10.72 -8.32
C SER A 35 7.13 12.13 -7.97
N GLU A 36 6.88 12.57 -6.74
CA GLU A 36 7.11 13.92 -6.23
C GLU A 36 7.92 13.88 -4.91
N PRO A 37 9.14 13.31 -4.92
CA PRO A 37 9.90 13.05 -3.69
C PRO A 37 10.25 14.33 -2.92
N ARG A 38 10.67 15.39 -3.62
CA ARG A 38 11.02 16.67 -2.96
C ARG A 38 9.84 17.28 -2.20
N THR A 39 8.67 17.31 -2.84
CA THR A 39 7.43 17.84 -2.24
C THR A 39 6.99 16.99 -1.06
N THR A 40 7.03 15.66 -1.21
CA THR A 40 6.61 14.73 -0.15
C THR A 40 7.57 14.77 1.05
N LEU A 41 8.88 14.80 0.79
CA LEU A 41 9.88 14.90 1.85
C LEU A 41 9.83 16.25 2.55
N ALA A 42 9.58 17.37 1.86
CA ALA A 42 9.40 18.66 2.51
C ALA A 42 8.24 18.67 3.52
N LYS A 43 7.12 18.02 3.19
CA LYS A 43 6.00 17.83 4.13
C LYS A 43 6.43 17.00 5.35
N LEU A 44 7.15 15.92 5.11
CA LEU A 44 7.66 15.06 6.18
C LEU A 44 8.69 15.79 7.05
N SER A 45 9.59 16.58 6.45
CA SER A 45 10.58 17.38 7.18
C SER A 45 9.92 18.28 8.21
N HIS A 46 8.80 18.91 7.84
CA HIS A 46 8.02 19.73 8.76
C HIS A 46 7.39 18.90 9.87
N PHE A 47 6.81 17.75 9.54
CA PHE A 47 6.15 16.87 10.50
C PHE A 47 7.12 16.27 11.55
N ILE A 48 8.32 15.86 11.15
CA ILE A 48 9.33 15.28 12.07
C ILE A 48 10.32 16.29 12.63
N GLU A 49 10.18 17.57 12.28
CA GLU A 49 11.11 18.65 12.64
C GLU A 49 12.59 18.35 12.28
N HIS A 50 12.81 17.72 11.12
CA HIS A 50 14.14 17.33 10.65
C HIS A 50 14.30 17.54 9.15
N ASP A 51 15.49 17.93 8.69
CA ASP A 51 15.73 18.19 7.28
C ASP A 51 15.88 16.91 6.46
N LEU A 52 14.89 16.63 5.60
CA LEU A 52 14.91 15.56 4.62
C LEU A 52 15.18 16.11 3.20
N ASP A 53 16.35 16.72 3.00
CA ASP A 53 16.79 17.16 1.66
C ASP A 53 17.00 15.97 0.73
N TYR A 54 16.14 15.85 -0.28
CA TYR A 54 16.16 14.75 -1.23
C TYR A 54 17.48 14.64 -2.01
N ASP A 55 18.02 15.76 -2.46
CA ASP A 55 19.22 15.80 -3.29
C ASP A 55 20.45 15.41 -2.47
N HIS A 56 20.48 15.86 -1.21
CA HIS A 56 21.49 15.45 -0.24
C HIS A 56 21.40 13.95 0.07
N ILE A 57 20.21 13.44 0.34
CA ILE A 57 19.96 12.00 0.60
C ILE A 57 20.44 11.14 -0.57
N GLN A 58 20.10 11.52 -1.81
CA GLN A 58 20.52 10.82 -3.02
C GLN A 58 22.04 10.86 -3.21
N LYS A 59 22.69 11.98 -2.88
CA LYS A 59 24.14 12.16 -3.05
C LYS A 59 24.95 11.31 -2.07
N ILE A 60 24.55 11.21 -0.81
CA ILE A 60 25.29 10.39 0.17
C ILE A 60 25.00 8.91 -0.05
N GLY A 61 23.74 8.54 -0.31
CA GLY A 61 23.36 7.19 -0.69
C GLY A 61 23.80 6.11 0.32
N ILE A 62 23.64 6.32 1.62
CA ILE A 62 24.06 5.32 2.62
C ILE A 62 23.15 4.09 2.56
N GLY A 63 23.74 2.90 2.40
CA GLY A 63 23.04 1.61 2.51
C GLY A 63 21.89 1.46 1.50
N SER A 64 20.68 1.21 1.99
CA SER A 64 19.51 0.94 1.13
C SER A 64 19.05 2.13 0.28
N VAL A 65 19.64 3.32 0.48
CA VAL A 65 19.41 4.50 -0.36
C VAL A 65 20.21 4.43 -1.67
N SER A 66 21.42 3.84 -1.68
CA SER A 66 22.18 3.60 -2.91
C SER A 66 21.82 2.26 -3.57
N GLU A 67 21.54 1.23 -2.78
CA GLU A 67 21.08 -0.06 -3.28
C GLU A 67 19.62 -0.31 -2.86
N PRO A 68 18.66 -0.20 -3.78
CA PRO A 68 17.26 -0.41 -3.44
C PRO A 68 17.05 -1.79 -2.80
N ASN A 69 16.46 -1.83 -1.60
CA ASN A 69 16.08 -3.07 -0.94
C ASN A 69 14.82 -3.67 -1.60
N THR A 70 14.98 -4.15 -2.84
CA THR A 70 13.90 -4.69 -3.67
C THR A 70 14.21 -6.13 -4.03
N SER A 71 13.27 -7.03 -3.76
CA SER A 71 13.32 -8.41 -4.29
C SER A 71 13.09 -8.46 -5.81
N PHE A 72 12.67 -7.35 -6.42
CA PHE A 72 12.47 -7.21 -7.86
C PHE A 72 13.74 -6.63 -8.48
N LYS A 73 14.61 -7.51 -9.00
CA LYS A 73 15.76 -7.09 -9.80
C LYS A 73 15.26 -6.47 -11.11
N GLY A 74 15.77 -5.29 -11.47
CA GLY A 74 15.49 -4.68 -12.76
C GLY A 74 15.95 -5.62 -13.89
N LYS A 75 15.16 -5.73 -14.96
CA LYS A 75 15.66 -6.36 -16.20
C LYS A 75 16.79 -5.46 -16.72
N SER A 76 18.00 -5.99 -16.72
CA SER A 76 19.25 -5.44 -17.30
C SER A 76 19.31 -3.93 -17.63
N GLY A 77 20.03 -3.18 -16.79
CA GLY A 77 21.07 -2.23 -17.22
C GLY A 77 20.68 -0.90 -17.90
N THR A 78 19.47 -0.71 -18.44
CA THR A 78 19.17 0.52 -19.21
C THR A 78 17.80 1.15 -18.95
N GLU A 79 16.83 0.45 -18.36
CA GLU A 79 15.55 1.05 -17.98
C GLU A 79 15.59 1.60 -16.55
N LYS A 80 15.21 2.87 -16.39
CA LYS A 80 14.97 3.47 -15.06
C LYS A 80 13.96 2.61 -14.30
N PHE A 81 14.37 2.11 -13.13
CA PHE A 81 13.50 1.32 -12.26
C PHE A 81 12.22 2.11 -11.92
N ASN A 82 11.07 1.63 -12.40
CA ASN A 82 9.77 2.19 -12.05
C ASN A 82 8.96 1.18 -11.21
N PRO A 83 8.77 1.44 -9.90
CA PRO A 83 8.02 0.53 -9.03
C PRO A 83 6.50 0.66 -9.20
N LEU A 84 6.00 1.74 -9.82
CA LEU A 84 4.58 2.07 -9.86
C LEU A 84 3.82 1.22 -10.87
N GLY A 85 2.62 0.76 -10.48
CA GLY A 85 1.68 0.11 -11.40
C GLY A 85 2.09 -1.27 -11.92
N ARG A 86 3.20 -1.86 -11.49
CA ARG A 86 3.67 -3.19 -11.95
C ARG A 86 2.63 -4.29 -11.76
N TRP A 87 1.81 -4.18 -10.71
CA TRP A 87 0.73 -5.13 -10.43
C TRP A 87 -0.28 -5.24 -11.58
N LYS A 88 -0.45 -4.20 -12.40
CA LYS A 88 -1.37 -4.21 -13.56
C LYS A 88 -1.01 -5.28 -14.59
N GLN A 89 0.26 -5.68 -14.66
CA GLN A 89 0.74 -6.75 -15.53
C GLN A 89 0.87 -8.09 -14.79
N GLY A 90 0.80 -8.09 -13.46
CA GLY A 90 1.00 -9.28 -12.62
C GLY A 90 -0.28 -10.04 -12.29
N PHE A 91 -1.45 -9.43 -12.46
CA PHE A 91 -2.74 -10.07 -12.21
C PHE A 91 -3.34 -10.63 -13.50
N SER A 92 -3.86 -11.87 -13.45
CA SER A 92 -4.87 -12.31 -14.42
C SER A 92 -6.19 -11.58 -14.15
N GLN A 93 -7.05 -11.47 -15.17
CA GLN A 93 -8.34 -10.80 -15.04
C GLN A 93 -9.22 -11.44 -13.96
N GLU A 94 -9.25 -12.76 -13.88
CA GLU A 94 -10.04 -13.48 -12.87
C GLU A 94 -9.53 -13.18 -11.46
N ASN A 95 -8.22 -13.21 -11.25
CA ASN A 95 -7.62 -12.91 -9.95
C ASN A 95 -7.84 -11.45 -9.55
N LEU A 96 -7.82 -10.54 -10.52
CA LEU A 96 -8.09 -9.12 -10.29
C LEU A 96 -9.53 -8.90 -9.83
N VAL A 97 -10.51 -9.49 -10.51
CA VAL A 97 -11.93 -9.42 -10.14
C VAL A 97 -12.15 -9.96 -8.72
N ILE A 98 -11.55 -11.10 -8.37
CA ILE A 98 -11.67 -11.66 -7.02
C ILE A 98 -11.01 -10.73 -6.01
N PHE A 99 -9.86 -10.13 -6.33
CA PHE A 99 -9.12 -9.26 -5.42
C PHE A 99 -9.90 -7.98 -5.14
N GLU A 100 -10.36 -7.32 -6.20
CA GLU A 100 -11.20 -6.12 -6.11
C GLU A 100 -12.55 -6.43 -5.46
N GLY A 101 -13.12 -7.63 -5.65
CA GLY A 101 -14.33 -8.03 -4.94
C GLY A 101 -14.11 -8.23 -3.44
N LEU A 102 -12.90 -8.59 -3.03
CA LEU A 102 -12.55 -8.76 -1.62
C LEU A 102 -12.20 -7.45 -0.93
N VAL A 103 -11.39 -6.58 -1.55
CA VAL A 103 -10.81 -5.37 -0.90
C VAL A 103 -11.12 -4.06 -1.61
N GLY A 104 -11.91 -4.09 -2.69
CA GLY A 104 -12.12 -2.95 -3.58
C GLY A 104 -12.72 -1.73 -2.90
N GLN A 105 -13.60 -1.93 -1.92
CA GLN A 105 -14.13 -0.80 -1.14
C GLN A 105 -13.00 0.00 -0.47
N THR A 106 -12.04 -0.68 0.16
CA THR A 106 -10.91 -0.01 0.82
C THR A 106 -9.96 0.62 -0.20
N LEU A 107 -9.79 0.02 -1.38
CA LEU A 107 -9.02 0.65 -2.46
C LEU A 107 -9.65 1.98 -2.87
N GLU A 108 -10.97 2.03 -3.09
CA GLU A 108 -11.70 3.24 -3.46
C GLU A 108 -11.64 4.31 -2.36
N GLU A 109 -11.81 3.91 -1.09
CA GLU A 109 -11.67 4.80 0.07
C GLU A 109 -10.27 5.42 0.19
N LEU A 110 -9.24 4.73 -0.32
CA LEU A 110 -7.84 5.21 -0.38
C LEU A 110 -7.52 5.95 -1.69
N GLY A 111 -8.52 6.16 -2.56
CA GLY A 111 -8.35 6.85 -3.84
C GLY A 111 -7.68 6.00 -4.93
N TYR A 112 -7.72 4.67 -4.81
CA TYR A 112 -7.28 3.75 -5.85
C TYR A 112 -8.48 3.26 -6.68
N PRO A 113 -8.56 3.60 -7.98
CA PRO A 113 -9.65 3.16 -8.84
C PRO A 113 -9.56 1.66 -9.12
N LEU A 114 -10.72 1.01 -9.19
CA LEU A 114 -10.83 -0.39 -9.60
C LEU A 114 -10.74 -0.51 -11.12
N ALA A 115 -10.07 -1.55 -11.61
CA ALA A 115 -10.00 -1.88 -13.03
C ALA A 115 -11.26 -2.61 -13.50
N THR A 116 -11.92 -3.38 -12.63
CA THR A 116 -13.17 -4.08 -12.96
C THR A 116 -14.36 -3.11 -12.88
N THR A 117 -14.98 -2.85 -14.02
CA THR A 117 -16.17 -1.98 -14.11
C THR A 117 -17.46 -2.68 -13.67
N ASP A 118 -17.56 -4.00 -13.83
CA ASP A 118 -18.78 -4.76 -13.50
C ASP A 118 -18.91 -5.04 -12.00
N ARG A 119 -19.69 -4.19 -11.31
CA ARG A 119 -19.97 -4.30 -9.87
C ARG A 119 -20.67 -5.60 -9.47
N LYS A 120 -21.39 -6.27 -10.38
CA LYS A 120 -22.03 -7.56 -10.05
C LYS A 120 -20.98 -8.65 -9.84
N GLN A 121 -19.88 -8.59 -10.60
CA GLN A 121 -18.78 -9.54 -10.44
C GLN A 121 -18.02 -9.34 -9.13
N LEU A 122 -17.96 -8.11 -8.62
CA LEU A 122 -17.30 -7.76 -7.36
C LEU A 122 -18.15 -8.11 -6.12
N SER A 123 -19.47 -8.23 -6.26
CA SER A 123 -20.41 -8.35 -5.13
C SER A 123 -20.86 -9.78 -4.83
N ARG A 124 -20.15 -10.80 -5.35
CA ARG A 124 -20.45 -12.22 -5.13
C ARG A 124 -20.51 -12.56 -3.63
N SER A 125 -21.51 -13.34 -3.24
CA SER A 125 -21.75 -13.72 -1.84
C SER A 125 -20.59 -14.53 -1.23
N GLU A 126 -19.92 -15.35 -2.03
CA GLU A 126 -18.73 -16.11 -1.62
C GLU A 126 -17.60 -15.19 -1.12
N LEU A 127 -17.38 -14.05 -1.80
CA LEU A 127 -16.31 -13.11 -1.47
C LEU A 127 -16.62 -12.39 -0.17
N LYS A 128 -17.89 -12.00 0.05
CA LYS A 128 -18.34 -11.41 1.31
C LYS A 128 -18.15 -12.36 2.49
N ARG A 129 -18.49 -13.65 2.30
CA ARG A 129 -18.29 -14.69 3.33
C ARG A 129 -16.81 -14.88 3.63
N MET A 130 -15.98 -15.01 2.60
CA MET A 130 -14.54 -15.13 2.74
C MET A 130 -13.95 -13.93 3.51
N ARG A 131 -14.26 -12.71 3.09
CA ARG A 131 -13.87 -11.47 3.76
C ARG A 131 -14.22 -11.51 5.25
N SER A 132 -15.48 -11.81 5.59
CA SER A 132 -15.90 -11.85 6.99
C SER A 132 -15.14 -12.88 7.81
N THR A 133 -14.89 -14.07 7.28
CA THR A 133 -14.18 -15.13 8.01
C THR A 133 -12.74 -14.74 8.32
N TYR A 134 -12.01 -14.23 7.32
CA TYR A 134 -10.60 -13.85 7.49
C TYR A 134 -10.43 -12.66 8.42
N LEU A 135 -11.27 -11.61 8.30
CA LEU A 135 -11.18 -10.44 9.19
C LEU A 135 -11.48 -10.81 10.65
N LYS A 136 -12.45 -11.70 10.90
CA LYS A 136 -12.70 -12.24 12.24
C LYS A 136 -11.49 -13.00 12.76
N TYR A 137 -10.93 -13.90 11.95
CA TYR A 137 -9.74 -14.66 12.32
C TYR A 137 -8.55 -13.75 12.67
N PHE A 138 -8.24 -12.74 11.86
CA PHE A 138 -7.13 -11.82 12.13
C PHE A 138 -7.32 -11.04 13.43
N ASN A 139 -8.54 -10.53 13.67
CA ASN A 139 -8.86 -9.82 14.91
C ASN A 139 -8.73 -10.75 16.14
N SER A 140 -9.28 -11.98 16.07
CA SER A 140 -9.15 -12.94 17.16
C SER A 140 -7.69 -13.31 17.43
N LYS A 141 -6.90 -13.49 16.36
CA LYS A 141 -5.46 -13.80 16.48
C LYS A 141 -4.68 -12.65 17.12
N LEU A 142 -5.00 -11.40 16.79
CA LEU A 142 -4.37 -10.24 17.41
C LEU A 142 -4.76 -10.12 18.89
N TYR A 143 -6.04 -10.30 19.21
CA TYR A 143 -6.54 -10.26 20.57
C TYR A 143 -5.85 -11.29 21.47
N LEU A 144 -5.65 -12.53 21.00
CA LEU A 144 -4.96 -13.57 21.77
C LEU A 144 -3.45 -13.32 21.97
N LYS A 145 -2.85 -12.39 21.22
CA LYS A 145 -1.45 -12.00 21.39
C LYS A 145 -1.26 -10.84 22.37
N THR A 146 -2.34 -10.15 22.71
CA THR A 146 -2.35 -8.99 23.62
C THR A 146 -2.70 -9.47 25.02
#